data_AF-A0A9E5U3Z4-F1
#
_entry.id   AF-A0A9E5U3Z4-F1
#
_cell.length_a   1.000
_cell.length_b   1.000
_cell.length_c   1.000
_cell.angle_alpha   90.00
_cell.angle_beta   90.00
_cell.angle_gamma   90.00
#
_symmetry.space_group_name_H-M   'P 1'
#
loop_
_entity.id
_entity.type
_entity.pdbx_description
1 polymer ?
#
loop_
_entity_poly.entity_id
_entity_poly.type
_entity_poly.pdbx_seq_one_letter_code
_entity_poly.pdbx_strand_id
1 'polypeptide(L)' 'TPLSWERYVGAEGAVLGVEGFGASAPCQDLAQRYGFTVDEVLRRVRDLLSD' A
#
# COMPACT_ATOMS: atom_id res chain seq x y z
N THR A 1 7.14 -5.60 -1.23
CA THR A 1 6.44 -4.45 -1.85
C THR A 1 6.18 -4.77 -3.31
N PRO A 2 5.19 -4.15 -3.97
CA PRO A 2 5.08 -4.22 -5.42
C PRO A 2 6.37 -3.73 -6.08
N LEU A 3 6.97 -4.59 -6.91
CA LEU A 3 8.21 -4.28 -7.62
C LEU A 3 7.98 -3.17 -8.66
N SER A 4 9.01 -2.36 -8.94
CA SER A 4 9.10 -1.31 -9.97
C SER A 4 8.72 0.10 -9.55
N TRP A 5 8.24 0.33 -8.33
CA TRP A 5 7.87 1.68 -7.84
C TRP A 5 9.00 2.39 -7.10
N GLU A 6 10.00 1.64 -6.62
CA GLU A 6 11.17 2.14 -5.89
C GLU A 6 11.93 3.24 -6.64
N ARG A 7 11.97 3.19 -7.97
CA ARG A 7 12.59 4.22 -8.82
C ARG A 7 11.88 5.58 -8.77
N TYR A 8 10.62 5.62 -8.34
CA TYR A 8 9.81 6.84 -8.27
C TYR A 8 9.68 7.35 -6.84
N VAL A 9 9.52 6.44 -5.88
CA VAL A 9 9.33 6.82 -4.47
C VAL A 9 10.66 6.98 -3.73
N GLY A 10 11.77 6.48 -4.27
CA GLY A 10 13.10 6.57 -3.65
C GLY A 10 13.31 5.54 -2.54
N ALA A 11 14.49 5.58 -1.92
CA ALA A 11 14.90 4.61 -0.88
C ALA A 11 14.07 4.74 0.42
N GLU A 12 13.58 5.94 0.70
CA GLU A 12 12.79 6.27 1.90
C GLU A 12 11.29 6.32 1.58
N GLY A 13 10.88 5.97 0.36
CA GLY A 13 9.47 5.98 -0.04
C GLY A 13 8.70 4.74 0.41
N ALA A 14 7.37 4.85 0.49
CA ALA A 14 6.48 3.72 0.71
C ALA A 14 5.64 3.40 -0.53
N VAL A 15 5.30 2.11 -0.70
CA VAL A 15 4.43 1.63 -1.78
C VAL A 15 3.25 0.86 -1.18
N LEU A 16 2.03 1.29 -1.48
CA LEU A 16 0.81 0.54 -1.19
C LEU A 16 0.36 -0.20 -2.45
N GLY A 17 0.33 -1.52 -2.38
CA GLY A 17 -0.24 -2.36 -3.42
C GLY A 17 -0.40 -3.80 -2.95
N VAL A 18 -0.86 -4.67 -3.85
CA VAL A 18 -1.09 -6.08 -3.55
C VAL A 18 0.21 -6.86 -3.72
N GLU A 19 0.61 -7.58 -2.67
CA GLU A 19 1.69 -8.57 -2.75
C GLU A 19 1.08 -9.95 -3.05
N GLY A 20 1.53 -10.58 -4.14
CA GLY A 20 1.01 -11.87 -4.57
C GLY A 20 -0.26 -11.78 -5.43
N PHE A 21 -1.01 -12.88 -5.49
CA PHE A 21 -2.22 -12.99 -6.29
C PHE A 21 -3.46 -12.47 -5.55
N GLY A 22 -4.51 -12.21 -6.32
CA GLY A 22 -5.83 -11.83 -5.79
C GLY A 22 -6.55 -12.97 -5.06
N ALA A 23 -7.80 -12.71 -4.69
CA ALA A 23 -8.70 -13.69 -4.09
C ALA A 23 -10.12 -13.53 -4.65
N SER A 24 -10.94 -14.57 -4.53
CA SER A 24 -12.35 -14.52 -4.95
C SER A 24 -13.21 -13.92 -3.85
N ALA A 25 -13.54 -12.63 -3.98
CA ALA A 25 -14.42 -11.89 -3.09
C ALA A 25 -14.89 -10.59 -3.77
N PRO A 26 -15.91 -9.90 -3.21
CA PRO A 26 -16.27 -8.55 -3.64
C PRO A 26 -15.10 -7.56 -3.60
N CYS A 27 -15.08 -6.62 -4.55
CA CYS A 27 -14.01 -5.62 -4.67
C CYS A 27 -13.80 -4.81 -3.38
N GLN A 28 -14.87 -4.43 -2.69
CA GLN A 28 -14.80 -3.65 -1.46
C GLN A 28 -14.11 -4.42 -0.32
N ASP A 29 -14.41 -5.71 -0.19
CA ASP A 29 -13.79 -6.58 0.82
C ASP A 29 -12.29 -6.75 0.53
N LEU A 30 -11.93 -6.91 -0.75
CA LEU A 30 -10.53 -6.99 -1.19
C LEU A 30 -9.79 -5.67 -0.97
N ALA A 31 -10.41 -4.53 -1.26
CA ALA A 31 -9.82 -3.22 -1.04
C ALA A 31 -9.51 -2.98 0.44
N GLN A 32 -10.45 -3.32 1.34
CA GLN A 32 -10.21 -3.26 2.78
C GLN A 32 -9.09 -4.22 3.21
N ARG A 33 -9.14 -5.48 2.74
CA ARG A 33 -8.14 -6.50 3.08
C ARG A 33 -6.72 -6.13 2.65
N TYR A 34 -6.57 -5.54 1.47
CA TYR A 34 -5.26 -5.11 0.96
C TYR A 34 -4.84 -3.71 1.44
N GLY A 35 -5.64 -3.07 2.30
CA GLY A 35 -5.30 -1.79 2.89
C GLY A 35 -5.48 -0.59 1.97
N PHE A 36 -6.26 -0.72 0.89
CA PHE A 36 -6.69 0.40 0.04
C PHE A 36 -7.79 1.21 0.75
N THR A 37 -7.41 1.82 1.87
CA THR A 37 -8.27 2.66 2.70
C THR A 37 -7.54 3.97 3.00
N VAL A 38 -8.30 5.03 3.28
CA VAL A 38 -7.74 6.35 3.59
C VAL A 38 -6.85 6.29 4.83
N ASP A 39 -7.31 5.61 5.88
CA ASP A 39 -6.58 5.53 7.15
C ASP A 39 -5.21 4.86 7.00
N GLU A 40 -5.13 3.84 6.15
CA GLU A 40 -3.92 3.05 5.94
C GLU A 40 -2.89 3.79 5.05
N VAL A 41 -3.36 4.69 4.18
CA VAL A 41 -2.50 5.67 3.50
C VAL A 41 -2.00 6.72 4.50
N LEU A 42 -2.89 7.31 5.30
CA LEU A 42 -2.52 8.32 6.30
C LEU A 42 -1.54 7.77 7.34
N ARG A 43 -1.70 6.52 7.76
CA ARG A 43 -0.75 5.85 8.65
C ARG A 43 0.64 5.76 8.01
N ARG A 44 0.77 5.22 6.80
CA ARG A 44 2.06 5.13 6.09
C ARG A 44 2.73 6.49 5.92
N VAL A 45 1.97 7.51 5.51
CA VAL A 45 2.53 8.86 5.30
C VAL A 45 3.03 9.46 6.62
N ARG A 46 2.33 9.24 7.74
CA ARG A 46 2.80 9.69 9.05
C ARG A 46 4.08 8.97 9.48
N ASP A 47 4.14 7.66 9.28
CA ASP A 47 5.33 6.87 9.58
C ASP A 47 6.55 7.40 8.78
N LEU A 48 6.36 7.67 7.48
CA LEU A 48 7.40 8.25 6.61
C LEU A 48 7.92 9.63 7.03
N LEU A 49 7.10 10.43 7.73
CA LEU A 49 7.46 11.79 8.15
C LEU A 49 7.97 11.86 9.59
N SER A 50 7.92 10.73 10.32
CA SER A 50 8.33 10.65 11.72
C SER A 50 9.74 10.10 11.90
N ASP A 51 10.33 9.57 10.81
CA ASP A 51 11.75 9.21 10.69
C ASP A 51 12.57 10.40 10.15
#